data_AF-S6TTS0-F1
#
_entry.id   AF-S6TTS0-F1
#
_cell.length_a   1.000
_cell.length_b   1.000
_cell.length_c   1.000
_cell.angle_alpha   90.00
_cell.angle_beta   90.00
_cell.angle_gamma   90.00
#
_symmetry.space_group_name_H-M   'P 1'
#
loop_
_entity.id
_entity.type
_entity.pdbx_description
1 polymer ?
#
loop_
_entity_poly.entity_id
_entity_poly.type
_entity_poly.pdbx_seq_one_letter_code
_entity_poly.pdbx_strand_id
1 'polypeptide(L)'
;PRAFTLNSNEVLEALQESLATIVQAVKSALEQSPPELASDIAERGLVLTGGGALLRDLDKLLAQETGLPVIVAEDPLTCVARGGGRALEMMDKHTMDLLSSE
;
A
#
# COMPACT_ATOMS: atom_id res chain seq x y z
N PRO A 1 24.42 10.37 -29.30
CA PRO A 1 23.16 9.86 -28.69
C PRO A 1 22.13 9.51 -29.79
N ARG A 2 21.66 8.25 -29.83
CA ARG A 2 20.53 7.87 -30.70
C ARG A 2 19.25 7.91 -29.88
N ALA A 3 18.26 8.65 -30.37
CA ALA A 3 16.92 8.62 -29.81
C ALA A 3 16.17 7.42 -30.39
N PHE A 4 15.36 6.76 -29.56
CA PHE A 4 14.41 5.74 -29.98
C PHE A 4 13.09 5.95 -29.25
N THR A 5 12.00 5.47 -29.83
CA THR A 5 10.65 5.60 -29.27
C THR A 5 10.33 4.35 -28.47
N LEU A 6 9.83 4.53 -27.25
CA LEU A 6 9.29 3.46 -26.40
C LEU A 6 7.76 3.51 -26.41
N ASN A 7 7.14 2.33 -26.39
CA ASN A 7 5.70 2.20 -26.21
C ASN A 7 5.36 1.56 -24.85
N SER A 8 4.09 1.66 -24.44
CA SER A 8 3.64 1.18 -23.13
C SER A 8 3.78 -0.34 -22.94
N ASN A 9 3.74 -1.14 -24.02
CA ASN A 9 3.90 -2.59 -23.91
C ASN A 9 5.34 -2.98 -23.58
N GLU A 10 6.32 -2.28 -24.16
CA GLU A 10 7.75 -2.49 -23.85
C GLU A 10 8.05 -2.12 -22.39
N VAL A 11 7.44 -1.03 -21.89
CA VAL A 11 7.56 -0.65 -20.48
C VAL A 11 6.88 -1.68 -19.57
N LEU A 12 5.70 -2.16 -19.95
CA LEU A 12 4.99 -3.19 -19.19
C LEU A 12 5.81 -4.48 -19.10
N GLU A 13 6.37 -4.94 -20.22
CA GLU A 13 7.23 -6.13 -20.28
C GLU A 13 8.42 -5.99 -19.33
N ALA A 14 9.10 -4.84 -19.35
CA ALA A 14 10.21 -4.57 -18.44
C ALA A 14 9.82 -4.55 -16.95
N LEU A 15 8.55 -4.25 -16.62
CA LEU A 15 8.05 -4.20 -15.24
C LEU A 15 7.49 -5.53 -14.74
N GLN A 16 7.26 -6.53 -15.60
CA GLN A 16 6.55 -7.76 -15.24
C GLN A 16 7.14 -8.49 -14.02
N GLU A 17 8.46 -8.66 -13.97
CA GLU A 17 9.13 -9.36 -12.87
C GLU A 17 8.98 -8.60 -11.53
N SER A 18 9.12 -7.28 -11.58
CA SER A 18 8.95 -6.43 -10.39
C SER A 18 7.51 -6.46 -9.89
N LEU A 19 6.54 -6.41 -10.80
CA LEU A 19 5.11 -6.51 -10.47
C LEU A 19 4.76 -7.88 -9.89
N ALA A 20 5.27 -8.96 -10.48
CA ALA A 20 5.08 -10.32 -9.96
C ALA A 20 5.62 -10.45 -8.53
N THR A 21 6.77 -9.84 -8.25
CA THR A 21 7.37 -9.81 -6.90
C THR A 21 6.47 -9.09 -5.90
N ILE A 22 5.89 -7.94 -6.27
CA ILE A 22 4.95 -7.19 -5.43
C ILE A 22 3.69 -8.03 -5.17
N VAL A 23 3.09 -8.62 -6.20
CA VAL A 23 1.91 -9.48 -6.08
C VAL A 23 2.18 -10.65 -5.14
N GLN A 24 3.32 -11.33 -5.31
CA GLN A 24 3.68 -12.47 -4.47
C GLN A 24 3.87 -12.06 -3.01
N ALA A 25 4.52 -10.92 -2.76
CA ALA A 25 4.70 -10.40 -1.40
C ALA A 25 3.36 -10.11 -0.72
N VAL A 26 2.40 -9.53 -1.45
CA VAL A 26 1.04 -9.28 -0.95
C VAL A 26 0.32 -10.60 -0.63
N LYS A 27 0.33 -11.57 -1.54
CA LYS A 27 -0.30 -12.88 -1.32
C LYS A 27 0.29 -13.60 -0.11
N SER A 28 1.62 -13.64 0.00
CA SER A 28 2.29 -14.28 1.13
C SER A 28 1.99 -13.58 2.47
N ALA A 29 1.77 -12.27 2.49
CA ALA A 29 1.34 -11.57 3.70
C ALA A 29 -0.11 -11.94 4.11
N LEU A 30 -1.00 -12.08 3.12
CA LEU A 30 -2.38 -12.52 3.35
C LEU A 30 -2.44 -13.95 3.89
N GLU A 31 -1.64 -14.86 3.34
CA GLU A 31 -1.56 -16.26 3.78
C GLU A 31 -1.04 -16.41 5.22
N GLN A 32 -0.20 -15.50 5.68
CA GLN A 32 0.36 -15.49 7.04
C GLN A 32 -0.55 -14.78 8.06
N SER A 33 -1.62 -14.13 7.59
CA SER A 33 -2.51 -13.39 8.48
C SER A 33 -3.34 -14.34 9.35
N PRO A 34 -3.44 -14.10 10.68
CA PRO A 34 -4.32 -14.87 11.56
C PRO A 34 -5.77 -14.87 11.05
N PRO A 35 -6.54 -15.95 11.31
CA PRO A 35 -7.92 -16.08 10.84
C PRO A 35 -8.81 -14.89 11.23
N GLU A 36 -8.61 -14.34 12.42
CA GLU A 36 -9.39 -13.22 12.94
C GLU A 36 -9.18 -11.95 12.09
N LEU A 37 -7.96 -11.72 11.60
CA LEU A 37 -7.62 -10.58 10.75
C LEU A 37 -7.95 -10.83 9.27
N ALA A 38 -7.89 -12.09 8.82
CA ALA A 38 -8.20 -12.44 7.44
C ALA A 38 -9.65 -12.12 7.08
N SER A 39 -10.60 -12.33 8.01
CA SER A 39 -12.00 -11.94 7.82
C SER A 39 -12.16 -10.43 7.67
N ASP A 40 -11.50 -9.65 8.52
CA ASP A 40 -11.54 -8.18 8.46
C ASP A 40 -10.95 -7.64 7.16
N ILE A 41 -9.85 -8.24 6.68
CA ILE A 41 -9.22 -7.90 5.40
C ILE A 41 -10.14 -8.27 4.23
N ALA A 42 -10.83 -9.42 4.30
CA ALA A 42 -11.77 -9.82 3.26
C ALA A 42 -12.94 -8.84 3.10
N GLU A 43 -13.42 -8.27 4.21
CA GLU A 43 -14.50 -7.29 4.20
C GLU A 43 -14.04 -5.89 3.77
N ARG A 44 -12.88 -5.44 4.27
CA ARG A 44 -12.41 -4.05 4.08
C ARG A 44 -11.50 -3.85 2.88
N GLY A 45 -10.85 -4.93 2.43
CA GLY A 45 -9.89 -4.89 1.33
C GLY A 45 -8.53 -4.31 1.70
N LEU A 46 -7.79 -3.89 0.67
CA LEU A 46 -6.43 -3.35 0.75
C LEU A 46 -6.41 -1.86 0.38
N VAL A 47 -5.49 -1.13 1.00
CA VAL A 47 -5.22 0.28 0.68
C VAL A 47 -3.79 0.43 0.18
N LEU A 48 -3.62 0.92 -1.04
CA LEU A 48 -2.32 1.25 -1.62
C LEU A 48 -1.90 2.66 -1.26
N THR A 49 -0.61 2.80 -0.95
CA THR A 49 0.01 4.07 -0.59
C THR A 49 1.43 4.16 -1.15
N GLY A 50 2.09 5.31 -1.01
CA GLY A 50 3.40 5.60 -1.58
C GLY A 50 3.36 5.92 -3.08
N GLY A 51 4.53 6.24 -3.64
CA GLY A 51 4.64 6.58 -5.07
C GLY A 51 4.31 5.42 -6.01
N GLY A 52 4.57 4.18 -5.59
CA GLY A 52 4.24 2.98 -6.37
C GLY A 52 2.74 2.80 -6.62
N ALA A 53 1.88 3.31 -5.72
CA ALA A 53 0.43 3.27 -5.90
C ALA A 53 -0.08 4.11 -7.09
N LEU A 54 0.74 5.01 -7.62
CA LEU A 54 0.42 5.82 -8.80
C LEU A 54 0.77 5.11 -10.12
N LEU A 55 1.37 3.92 -10.05
CA LEU A 55 1.57 3.10 -11.24
C LEU A 55 0.19 2.71 -11.78
N ARG A 56 -0.02 3.01 -13.06
CA ARG A 56 -1.30 2.81 -13.72
C ARG A 56 -1.80 1.38 -13.54
N ASP A 57 -3.03 1.26 -13.03
CA ASP A 57 -3.78 0.01 -12.89
C ASP A 57 -3.16 -1.03 -11.94
N LEU A 58 -2.23 -0.63 -11.05
CA LEU A 58 -1.65 -1.53 -10.04
C LEU A 58 -2.68 -2.01 -9.01
N ASP A 59 -3.60 -1.14 -8.61
CA ASP A 59 -4.77 -1.46 -7.78
C ASP A 59 -5.61 -2.58 -8.41
N LYS A 60 -5.88 -2.47 -9.72
CA LYS A 60 -6.64 -3.48 -10.46
C LYS A 60 -5.89 -4.80 -10.56
N LEU A 61 -4.59 -4.78 -10.82
CA LEU A 61 -3.76 -5.99 -10.83
C LEU A 61 -3.84 -6.70 -9.48
N LEU A 62 -3.65 -5.99 -8.38
CA LEU A 62 -3.71 -6.58 -7.05
C LEU A 62 -5.12 -7.07 -6.70
N ALA A 63 -6.16 -6.35 -7.10
CA ALA A 63 -7.55 -6.80 -6.89
C ALA A 63 -7.85 -8.10 -7.65
N GLN A 64 -7.39 -8.22 -8.90
CA GLN A 64 -7.53 -9.43 -9.70
C GLN A 64 -6.76 -10.61 -9.10
N GLU A 65 -5.53 -10.38 -8.67
CA GLU A 65 -4.63 -11.42 -8.17
C GLU A 65 -5.00 -11.92 -6.76
N THR A 66 -5.53 -11.03 -5.91
CA THR A 66 -5.90 -11.37 -4.52
C THR A 66 -7.38 -11.69 -4.34
N GLY A 67 -8.24 -11.27 -5.28
CA GLY A 67 -9.69 -11.36 -5.14
C GLY A 67 -10.29 -10.37 -4.14
N LEU A 68 -9.50 -9.42 -3.63
CA LEU A 68 -9.90 -8.43 -2.64
C LEU A 68 -10.16 -7.06 -3.27
N PRO A 69 -11.05 -6.23 -2.70
CA PRO A 69 -11.13 -4.82 -3.06
C PRO A 69 -9.79 -4.14 -2.79
N VAL A 70 -9.30 -3.33 -3.73
CA VAL A 70 -8.08 -2.54 -3.56
C VAL A 70 -8.39 -1.09 -3.90
N ILE A 71 -8.05 -0.18 -3.00
CA ILE A 71 -8.21 1.26 -3.20
C ILE A 71 -6.87 1.97 -3.08
N VAL A 72 -6.69 3.07 -3.81
CA VAL A 72 -5.54 3.96 -3.64
C VAL A 72 -5.91 5.02 -2.61
N ALA A 73 -5.00 5.29 -1.66
CA ALA A 73 -5.18 6.38 -0.70
C ALA A 73 -5.33 7.73 -1.42
N GLU A 74 -6.05 8.67 -0.82
CA GLU A 74 -6.30 10.01 -1.40
C GLU A 74 -4.99 10.78 -1.68
N ASP A 75 -4.06 10.79 -0.73
CA ASP A 75 -2.74 11.43 -0.85
C ASP A 75 -1.59 10.42 -0.66
N PRO A 76 -1.39 9.47 -1.59
CA PRO A 76 -0.53 8.32 -1.35
C PRO A 76 0.94 8.73 -1.15
N LEU A 77 1.37 9.84 -1.74
CA LEU A 77 2.74 10.36 -1.61
C LEU A 77 3.06 10.90 -0.20
N THR A 78 2.06 11.34 0.56
CA THR A 78 2.27 11.99 1.86
C THR A 78 1.79 11.16 3.05
N CYS A 79 1.16 10.01 2.81
CA CYS A 79 0.64 9.12 3.86
C CYS A 79 1.66 8.82 4.96
N VAL A 80 2.92 8.53 4.61
CA VAL A 80 3.97 8.20 5.59
C VAL A 80 4.27 9.40 6.50
N ALA A 81 4.52 10.57 5.92
CA ALA A 81 4.83 11.78 6.70
C ALA A 81 3.65 12.21 7.58
N ARG A 82 2.43 12.18 7.05
CA ARG A 82 1.20 12.50 7.80
C ARG A 82 0.94 11.51 8.93
N GLY A 83 1.11 10.21 8.67
CA GLY A 83 0.97 9.16 9.68
C GLY A 83 1.99 9.32 10.80
N GLY A 84 3.25 9.60 10.45
CA GLY A 84 4.31 9.90 11.42
C GLY A 84 3.98 11.12 12.29
N GLY A 85 3.53 12.23 11.68
CA GLY A 85 3.12 13.42 12.42
C GLY A 85 1.98 13.14 13.40
N ARG A 86 0.94 12.42 12.96
CA ARG A 86 -0.18 12.01 13.84
C ARG A 86 0.28 11.13 14.99
N ALA A 87 1.20 10.19 14.75
CA ALA A 87 1.73 9.33 15.80
C ALA A 87 2.47 10.14 16.88
N LEU A 88 3.27 11.14 16.48
CA LEU A 88 3.94 12.05 17.41
C LEU A 88 2.95 12.84 18.26
N GLU A 89 1.89 13.40 17.64
CA GLU A 89 0.83 14.11 18.36
C GLU A 89 0.10 13.22 19.38
N MET A 90 -0.13 11.96 19.05
CA MET A 90 -0.77 10.99 19.96
C MET A 90 0.11 10.64 21.16
N MET A 91 1.43 10.55 20.96
CA MET A 91 2.40 10.27 22.02
C MET A 91 2.54 11.46 22.98
N ASP A 92 2.52 12.68 22.47
CA ASP A 92 2.57 13.89 23.30
C ASP A 92 1.30 14.00 24.18
N LYS A 93 0.12 13.76 23.59
CA LYS A 93 -1.15 13.71 24.34
C LYS A 93 -1.16 12.64 25.44
N HIS A 94 -0.70 11.42 25.15
CA HIS A 94 -0.60 10.38 26.17
C HIS A 94 0.37 10.75 27.30
N THR A 95 1.45 11.45 26.97
CA THR A 95 2.41 11.95 27.97
C THR A 95 1.76 13.00 28.86
N MET A 96 0.96 13.91 28.28
CA MET A 96 0.22 14.91 29.05
C MET A 96 -0.88 14.30 29.92
N ASP A 97 -1.62 13.31 29.41
CA ASP A 97 -2.65 12.60 30.17
C ASP A 97 -2.05 11.89 31.40
N LEU A 98 -0.87 11.27 31.26
CA LEU A 98 -0.13 10.66 32.37
C LEU A 98 0.29 11.68 33.44
N LEU A 99 0.77 12.86 33.03
CA LEU A 99 1.19 13.92 33.95
C LEU A 99 0.00 14.63 34.63
N SER A 100 -1.16 14.65 33.99
CA SER A 100 -2.40 15.22 34.54
C SER A 100 -3.19 14.25 35.43
N SER A 101 -2.74 13.00 35.53
CA SER A 101 -3.33 11.96 36.38
C SER A 101 -2.67 11.85 37.76
N GLU A 102 -1.78 12.78 38.13
CA GLU A 102 -1.26 12.95 39.51
C GLU A 102 -1.90 14.13 40.24
#